data_AF-A0A2E8JPK3-F1
#
_entry.id   AF-A0A2E8JPK3-F1
#
_cell.length_a   1.000
_cell.length_b   1.000
_cell.length_c   1.000
_cell.angle_alpha   90.00
_cell.angle_beta   90.00
_cell.angle_gamma   90.00
#
_symmetry.space_group_name_H-M   'P 1'
#
loop_
_entity.id
_entity.type
_entity.pdbx_description
1 polymer ?
#
loop_
_entity_poly.entity_id
_entity_poly.type
_entity_poly.pdbx_seq_one_letter_code
_entity_poly.pdbx_strand_id
1 'polypeptide(L)' 'MAVRPKMQIDISTKAKARAKAVAADREITLSELVLTALTKLGDDKLARLIKEDLDRKAGRGRPAK' A
#
# COMPACT_ATOMS: atom_id res chain seq x y z
N MET A 1 4.07 11.70 -17.24
CA MET A 1 3.80 10.96 -15.98
C MET A 1 4.70 9.73 -15.97
N ALA A 2 5.51 9.53 -14.94
CA ALA A 2 6.29 8.29 -14.83
C ALA A 2 5.35 7.10 -14.65
N VAL A 3 5.50 6.06 -15.48
CA VAL A 3 4.69 4.84 -15.41
C VAL A 3 5.10 4.08 -14.15
N ARG A 4 4.20 3.99 -13.16
CA ARG A 4 4.42 3.17 -11.97
C ARG A 4 3.99 1.73 -12.26
N PRO A 5 4.89 0.74 -12.14
CA PRO A 5 4.51 -0.66 -12.31
C PRO A 5 3.49 -1.05 -11.23
N LYS A 6 2.50 -1.87 -11.61
CA LYS A 6 1.46 -2.36 -10.71
C LYS A 6 1.69 -3.83 -10.42
N MET A 7 1.55 -4.22 -9.16
CA MET A 7 1.52 -5.63 -8.75
C MET A 7 0.09 -6.15 -8.83
N GLN A 8 -0.14 -7.20 -9.59
CA GLN A 8 -1.37 -7.98 -9.54
C GLN A 8 -1.20 -9.12 -8.55
N ILE A 9 -2.18 -9.31 -7.68
CA ILE A 9 -2.15 -10.33 -6.63
C ILE A 9 -3.44 -11.13 -6.79
N ASP A 10 -3.30 -12.44 -7.02
CA ASP A 10 -4.44 -13.34 -6.96
C ASP A 10 -4.81 -13.60 -5.50
N ILE A 11 -6.09 -13.46 -5.19
CA ILE A 11 -6.61 -13.54 -3.82
C ILE A 11 -8.11 -13.81 -3.83
N SER A 12 -8.59 -14.63 -2.89
CA SER A 12 -10.03 -14.89 -2.76
C SER A 12 -10.83 -13.62 -2.45
N THR A 13 -12.10 -13.59 -2.89
CA THR A 13 -13.02 -12.46 -2.65
C THR A 13 -13.15 -12.14 -1.15
N LYS A 14 -13.19 -13.17 -0.30
CA LYS A 14 -13.29 -13.02 1.16
C LYS A 14 -12.06 -12.35 1.76
N ALA A 15 -10.87 -12.79 1.37
CA ALA A 15 -9.62 -12.21 1.88
C ALA A 15 -9.43 -10.76 1.40
N LYS A 16 -9.80 -10.46 0.14
CA LYS A 16 -9.83 -9.08 -0.38
C LYS A 16 -10.77 -8.18 0.40
N ALA A 17 -11.99 -8.65 0.70
CA ALA A 17 -12.96 -7.89 1.49
C ALA A 17 -12.43 -7.59 2.90
N ARG A 18 -11.83 -8.59 3.57
CA ARG A 18 -11.25 -8.37 4.89
C ARG A 18 -10.06 -7.42 4.86
N ALA A 19 -9.17 -7.54 3.88
CA ALA A 19 -8.05 -6.63 3.71
C ALA A 19 -8.50 -5.17 3.49
N LYS A 20 -9.59 -4.96 2.74
CA LYS A 20 -10.20 -3.63 2.59
C LYS A 20 -10.73 -3.08 3.92
N ALA A 21 -11.42 -3.89 4.72
CA ALA A 21 -11.89 -3.47 6.04
C ALA A 21 -10.73 -3.06 6.95
N VAL A 22 -9.66 -3.87 7.00
CA VAL A 22 -8.45 -3.56 7.79
C VAL A 22 -7.77 -2.27 7.32
N ALA A 23 -7.77 -2.00 6.01
CA ALA A 23 -7.21 -0.75 5.48
C ALA A 23 -8.08 0.46 5.88
N ALA A 24 -9.40 0.33 5.80
CA ALA A 24 -10.35 1.36 6.20
C ALA A 24 -10.25 1.70 7.70
N ASP A 25 -10.17 0.68 8.57
CA ASP A 25 -9.99 0.86 10.03
C ASP A 25 -8.71 1.64 10.38
N ARG A 26 -7.74 1.66 9.47
CA ARG A 26 -6.44 2.35 9.63
C ARG A 26 -6.35 3.64 8.83
N GLU A 27 -7.43 4.08 8.19
CA GLU A 27 -7.50 5.26 7.33
C GLU A 27 -6.45 5.26 6.20
N ILE A 28 -6.06 4.07 5.70
CA ILE A 28 -5.11 3.91 4.59
C ILE A 28 -5.74 3.17 3.40
N THR A 29 -5.13 3.29 2.24
CA THR A 29 -5.53 2.53 1.06
C THR A 29 -5.11 1.07 1.15
N LEU A 30 -5.81 0.19 0.42
CA LEU A 30 -5.45 -1.23 0.32
C LEU A 30 -4.01 -1.42 -0.19
N SER A 31 -3.54 -0.57 -1.10
CA SER A 31 -2.17 -0.64 -1.60
C SER A 31 -1.15 -0.27 -0.52
N GLU A 32 -1.42 0.73 0.31
CA GLU A 32 -0.54 1.11 1.42
C GLU A 32 -0.50 0.02 2.49
N LEU A 33 -1.64 -0.63 2.75
CA LEU A 33 -1.68 -1.79 3.65
C LEU A 33 -0.76 -2.92 3.15
N VAL A 34 -0.84 -3.26 1.87
CA VAL A 34 0.00 -4.31 1.27
C VAL A 34 1.48 -3.91 1.30
N LEU A 35 1.81 -2.69 0.91
CA LEU A 35 3.20 -2.18 0.96
C LEU A 35 3.74 -2.21 2.40
N THR A 36 2.95 -1.76 3.38
CA THR A 36 3.32 -1.81 4.80
C THR A 36 3.49 -3.26 5.30
N ALA A 37 2.73 -4.21 4.76
CA ALA A 37 2.91 -5.63 5.10
C ALA A 37 4.25 -6.17 4.57
N LEU A 38 4.67 -5.77 3.36
CA LEU A 38 5.95 -6.19 2.78
C LEU A 38 7.16 -5.72 3.59
N THR A 39 7.07 -4.59 4.31
CA THR A 39 8.18 -4.13 5.17
C THR A 39 8.41 -5.04 6.38
N LYS A 40 7.48 -5.96 6.69
CA LYS A 40 7.60 -6.90 7.82
C LYS A 40 8.35 -8.19 7.46
N LEU A 41 8.80 -8.33 6.22
CA LEU A 41 9.51 -9.54 5.74
C LEU A 41 10.98 -9.59 6.20
N GLY A 42 11.51 -8.54 6.84
CA GLY A 42 12.88 -8.51 7.35
C GLY A 42 13.95 -8.12 6.32
N ASP A 43 13.55 -7.69 5.11
CA ASP A 43 14.48 -7.13 4.11
C ASP A 43 14.57 -5.60 4.26
N ASP A 44 15.71 -5.13 4.75
CA ASP A 44 15.97 -3.71 5.03
C ASP A 44 15.95 -2.84 3.77
N LYS A 45 16.41 -3.38 2.64
CA LYS A 45 16.45 -2.66 1.36
C LYS A 45 15.04 -2.47 0.82
N LEU A 46 14.22 -3.52 0.85
CA LEU A 46 12.82 -3.47 0.47
C LEU A 46 12.03 -2.52 1.39
N ALA A 47 12.23 -2.62 2.70
CA ALA A 47 11.58 -1.75 3.67
C ALA A 47 11.91 -0.27 3.43
N ARG A 48 13.17 0.05 3.12
CA ARG A 48 13.60 1.41 2.77
C ARG A 48 12.93 1.91 1.50
N LEU A 49 12.96 1.13 0.42
CA LEU A 49 12.35 1.51 -0.87
C LEU A 49 10.85 1.76 -0.75
N ILE A 50 10.16 0.95 0.05
CA ILE A 50 8.72 1.11 0.30
C ILE A 50 8.43 2.38 1.09
N LYS A 51 9.20 2.68 2.15
CA LYS A 51 9.06 3.93 2.91
C LYS A 51 9.22 5.15 2.00
N GLU A 52 10.26 5.15 1.17
CA GLU A 52 10.48 6.21 0.17
C GLU A 52 9.29 6.34 -0.81
N ASP A 53 8.67 5.23 -1.21
CA ASP A 53 7.51 5.23 -2.12
C ASP A 53 6.22 5.77 -1.46
N LEU A 54 6.01 5.43 -0.19
CA LEU A 54 4.89 5.89 0.64
C LEU A 54 5.01 7.39 0.96
N ASP A 55 6.19 7.87 1.33
CA ASP A 55 6.43 9.29 1.61
C ASP A 55 6.21 10.15 0.36
N ARG A 56 6.66 9.66 -0.81
CA ARG A 56 6.40 10.33 -2.11
C ARG A 56 4.91 10.32 -2.50
N LYS A 57 4.12 9.36 -2.01
CA LYS A 57 2.67 9.29 -2.24
C LYS A 57 1.88 10.29 -1.40
N ALA A 58 2.34 10.62 -0.19
CA ALA A 58 1.66 11.56 0.72
C ALA A 58 1.40 12.94 0.09
N GLY A 59 2.12 13.32 -0.97
CA GLY A 59 1.96 14.59 -1.67
C GLY A 59 0.82 14.69 -2.71
N ARG A 60 0.11 13.60 -3.07
CA ARG A 60 -0.93 13.64 -4.13
C ARG A 60 -2.09 12.70 -3.82
N GLY A 61 -3.13 13.17 -3.12
CA GLY A 61 -4.35 12.38 -3.04
C GLY A 61 -5.45 12.77 -2.06
N ARG A 62 -5.26 13.70 -1.12
CA ARG A 62 -6.42 14.26 -0.43
C ARG A 62 -7.07 15.26 -1.40
N PRO A 63 -8.33 15.08 -1.82
CA PRO A 63 -9.07 16.19 -2.43
C PRO A 63 -9.05 17.31 -1.39
N ALA A 64 -8.57 18.50 -1.77
CA ALA A 64 -8.90 19.70 -1.00
C ALA A 64 -10.42 19.79 -1.01
N LYS A 65 -11.05 19.72 0.17
CA LYS A 65 -12.42 20.16 0.33
C LYS A 65 -12.44 21.68 0.22
#